data_AF-A0A820HV10-F1
#
_entry.id   AF-A0A820HV10-F1
#
_cell.length_a   1.000
_cell.length_b   1.000
_cell.length_c   1.000
_cell.angle_alpha   90.00
_cell.angle_beta   90.00
_cell.angle_gamma   90.00
#
_symmetry.space_group_name_H-M   'P 1'
#
loop_
_entity.id
_entity.type
_entity.pdbx_description
1 polymer ?
#
loop_
_entity_poly.entity_id
_entity_poly.type
_entity_poly.pdbx_seq_one_letter_code
_entity_poly.pdbx_strand_id
1 'polypeptide(L)'
;MESKLLLLLTKIFHIALYALFYTGIIMRYTMGNIPHLLTAARILMAVDLELWYVQSLRFMISHSYLGPKLLMIKAMTRDLAAFLYIIFVFITAYGVVSRSMIMHNKVEFSIYGIFSGIFYTPYSFLFGGSDKVLEGK
;
A
#
# COMPACT_ATOMS: atom_id res chain seq x y z
N MET A 1 -8.06 26.30 -16.97
CA MET A 1 -8.42 25.00 -17.59
C MET A 1 -8.10 23.84 -16.66
N GLU A 2 -6.92 23.85 -16.04
CA GLU A 2 -6.46 22.79 -15.13
C GLU A 2 -7.32 22.58 -13.89
N SER A 3 -7.89 23.64 -13.30
CA SER A 3 -8.78 23.51 -12.14
C SER A 3 -10.07 22.74 -12.44
N LYS A 4 -10.63 22.89 -13.64
CA LYS A 4 -11.81 22.14 -14.09
C LYS A 4 -11.47 20.67 -14.35
N LEU A 5 -10.27 20.40 -14.88
CA LEU A 5 -9.80 19.04 -15.16
C LEU A 5 -9.52 18.27 -13.87
N LEU A 6 -8.86 18.89 -12.89
CA LEU A 6 -8.62 18.30 -11.57
C LEU A 6 -9.94 17.97 -10.85
N LEU A 7 -10.94 18.85 -10.96
CA LEU A 7 -12.27 18.64 -10.39
C LEU A 7 -13.04 17.53 -11.10
N LEU A 8 -12.88 17.39 -12.41
CA LEU A 8 -13.48 16.32 -13.19
C LEU A 8 -12.84 14.96 -12.83
N LEU A 9 -11.52 14.92 -12.70
CA LEU A 9 -10.77 13.72 -12.32
C LEU A 9 -11.15 13.23 -10.91
N THR A 10 -11.30 14.13 -9.92
CA THR A 10 -11.76 13.73 -8.59
C THR A 10 -13.19 13.21 -8.63
N LYS A 11 -14.10 13.84 -9.36
CA LYS A 11 -15.49 13.36 -9.54
C LYS A 11 -15.54 11.96 -10.16
N ILE A 12 -14.78 11.70 -11.22
CA ILE A 12 -14.71 10.36 -11.82
C ILE A 12 -14.18 9.33 -10.81
N PHE A 13 -13.12 9.68 -10.08
CA PHE A 13 -12.56 8.80 -9.05
C PHE A 13 -13.60 8.45 -7.97
N HIS A 14 -14.37 9.42 -7.49
CA HIS A 14 -15.46 9.17 -6.55
C HIS A 14 -16.53 8.23 -7.11
N ILE A 15 -16.95 8.42 -8.36
CA ILE A 15 -17.93 7.55 -9.02
C ILE A 15 -17.38 6.12 -9.10
N ALA A 16 -16.09 5.97 -9.45
CA ALA A 16 -15.44 4.67 -9.49
C ALA A 16 -15.37 3.99 -8.11
N LEU A 17 -15.06 4.73 -7.03
CA LEU A 17 -15.08 4.22 -5.66
C LEU A 17 -16.48 3.77 -5.23
N TYR A 18 -17.51 4.58 -5.49
CA TYR A 18 -18.88 4.17 -5.19
C TYR A 18 -19.29 2.92 -5.97
N ALA A 19 -18.93 2.82 -7.25
CA ALA A 19 -19.19 1.62 -8.05
C ALA A 19 -18.48 0.38 -7.46
N LEU A 20 -17.22 0.52 -7.06
CA LEU A 20 -16.45 -0.57 -6.44
C LEU A 20 -17.08 -1.02 -5.13
N PHE A 21 -17.51 -0.09 -4.27
CA PHE A 21 -18.25 -0.37 -3.05
C PHE A 21 -19.55 -1.14 -3.31
N TYR A 22 -20.38 -0.69 -4.26
CA TYR A 22 -21.63 -1.39 -4.61
C TYR A 22 -21.37 -2.78 -5.20
N THR A 23 -20.36 -2.95 -6.05
CA THR A 23 -20.01 -4.27 -6.60
C THR A 23 -19.55 -5.24 -5.51
N GLY A 24 -18.74 -4.78 -4.54
CA GLY A 24 -18.32 -5.60 -3.39
C GLY A 24 -19.49 -6.01 -2.50
N ILE A 25 -20.45 -5.10 -2.29
CA ILE A 25 -21.69 -5.38 -1.55
C ILE A 25 -22.55 -6.42 -2.29
N ILE A 26 -22.78 -6.23 -3.59
CA ILE A 26 -23.59 -7.16 -4.40
C ILE A 26 -22.93 -8.55 -4.40
N MET A 27 -21.61 -8.63 -4.60
CA MET A 27 -20.85 -9.88 -4.55
C MET A 27 -21.00 -10.60 -3.19
N ARG A 28 -21.09 -9.84 -2.09
CA ARG A 28 -21.31 -10.39 -0.75
C ARG A 28 -22.74 -10.92 -0.56
N TYR A 29 -23.76 -10.24 -1.07
CA TYR A 29 -25.17 -10.64 -0.90
C TYR A 29 -25.59 -11.75 -1.86
N THR A 30 -25.18 -11.71 -3.12
CA THR A 30 -25.64 -12.64 -4.17
C THR A 30 -24.93 -13.99 -4.11
N MET A 31 -23.69 -14.06 -3.61
CA MET A 31 -22.85 -15.27 -3.68
C MET A 31 -22.32 -15.75 -2.33
N GLY A 32 -23.11 -15.59 -1.27
CA GLY A 32 -22.78 -16.08 0.08
C GLY A 32 -22.54 -17.60 0.18
N ASN A 33 -22.91 -18.39 -0.83
CA ASN A 33 -22.76 -19.84 -0.85
C ASN A 33 -21.40 -20.35 -1.39
N ILE A 34 -20.53 -19.50 -1.96
CA ILE A 34 -19.25 -19.94 -2.54
C ILE A 34 -18.08 -19.42 -1.68
N PRO A 35 -17.29 -20.31 -1.03
CA PRO A 35 -16.28 -19.89 -0.04
C PRO A 35 -15.13 -19.08 -0.65
N HIS A 36 -14.69 -19.39 -1.86
CA HIS A 36 -13.62 -18.64 -2.54
C HIS A 36 -14.04 -17.21 -2.89
N LEU A 37 -15.29 -17.04 -3.32
CA LEU A 37 -15.82 -15.74 -3.73
C LEU A 37 -16.08 -14.83 -2.52
N LEU A 38 -16.45 -15.43 -1.38
CA LEU A 38 -16.60 -14.70 -0.12
C LEU A 38 -15.25 -14.12 0.37
N THR A 39 -14.17 -14.87 0.25
CA THR A 39 -12.82 -14.38 0.60
C THR A 39 -12.39 -13.24 -0.32
N ALA A 40 -12.62 -13.37 -1.62
CA ALA A 40 -12.35 -12.29 -2.57
C ALA A 40 -13.16 -11.02 -2.28
N ALA A 41 -14.45 -11.15 -1.98
CA ALA A 41 -15.32 -10.03 -1.62
C ALA A 41 -14.84 -9.32 -0.33
N ARG A 42 -14.37 -10.06 0.68
CA ARG A 42 -13.81 -9.48 1.92
C ARG A 42 -12.56 -8.65 1.64
N ILE A 43 -11.64 -9.18 0.82
CA ILE A 43 -10.41 -8.47 0.45
C ILE A 43 -10.77 -7.20 -0.32
N LEU A 44 -11.68 -7.29 -1.29
CA LEU A 44 -12.10 -6.15 -2.10
C LEU A 44 -12.74 -5.06 -1.25
N MET A 45 -13.63 -5.41 -0.31
CA MET A 45 -14.22 -4.42 0.62
C MET A 45 -13.19 -3.83 1.59
N ALA A 46 -12.18 -4.59 2.01
CA ALA A 46 -11.11 -4.06 2.87
C ALA A 46 -10.29 -3.00 2.13
N VAL A 47 -9.90 -3.29 0.88
CA VAL A 47 -9.19 -2.34 0.02
C VAL A 47 -10.05 -1.12 -0.30
N ASP A 48 -11.34 -1.30 -0.59
CA ASP A 48 -12.27 -0.20 -0.82
C ASP A 48 -12.35 0.74 0.38
N LEU A 49 -12.40 0.19 1.60
CA LEU A 49 -12.43 0.97 2.84
C LEU A 49 -11.14 1.80 3.01
N GLU A 50 -9.97 1.25 2.69
CA GLU A 50 -8.70 1.99 2.70
C GLU A 50 -8.72 3.17 1.73
N LEU A 51 -9.24 2.98 0.52
CA LEU A 51 -9.40 4.04 -0.48
C LEU A 51 -10.37 5.13 0.01
N TRP A 52 -11.47 4.73 0.66
CA TRP A 52 -12.41 5.64 1.29
C TRP A 52 -11.78 6.48 2.41
N TYR A 53 -10.86 5.93 3.19
CA TYR A 53 -10.13 6.69 4.20
C TYR A 53 -9.24 7.76 3.58
N VAL A 54 -8.47 7.43 2.55
CA VAL A 54 -7.64 8.41 1.82
C VAL A 54 -8.51 9.53 1.23
N GLN A 55 -9.69 9.18 0.73
CA GLN A 55 -10.63 10.15 0.21
C GLN A 55 -11.25 11.03 1.31
N SER A 56 -11.51 10.45 2.49
CA SER A 56 -12.01 11.19 3.66
C SER A 56 -11.01 12.26 4.11
N LEU A 57 -9.70 11.98 4.03
CA LEU A 57 -8.66 13.00 4.30
C LEU A 57 -8.80 14.22 3.38
N ARG A 58 -9.20 14.03 2.12
CA ARG A 58 -9.40 15.16 1.18
C ARG A 58 -10.60 16.02 1.58
N PHE A 59 -11.66 15.42 2.11
CA PHE A 59 -12.79 16.17 2.67
C PHE A 59 -12.36 16.96 3.92
N MET A 60 -11.51 16.38 4.77
CA MET A 60 -10.98 17.05 5.97
C MET A 60 -10.14 18.31 5.66
N ILE A 61 -9.62 18.46 4.43
CA ILE A 61 -8.92 19.68 3.99
C ILE A 61 -9.86 20.90 3.99
N SER A 62 -11.15 20.69 3.76
CA SER A 62 -12.16 21.76 3.77
C SER A 62 -12.52 22.23 5.18
N HIS A 63 -12.07 21.55 6.24
CA HIS A 63 -12.44 21.87 7.61
C HIS A 63 -11.50 22.91 8.23
N SER A 64 -12.05 23.94 8.88
CA SER A 64 -11.30 25.13 9.33
C SER A 64 -10.12 24.86 10.27
N TYR A 65 -10.20 23.81 11.09
CA TYR A 65 -9.14 23.44 12.04
C TYR A 65 -8.10 22.44 11.48
N LEU A 66 -8.55 21.50 10.65
CA LEU A 66 -7.74 20.39 10.15
C LEU A 66 -7.09 20.70 8.79
N GLY A 67 -7.70 21.59 8.01
CA GLY A 67 -7.24 21.98 6.68
C GLY A 67 -5.79 22.49 6.66
N PRO A 68 -5.44 23.51 7.46
CA PRO A 68 -4.08 24.05 7.49
C PRO A 68 -3.04 22.99 7.88
N LYS A 69 -3.35 22.12 8.87
CA LYS A 69 -2.45 21.05 9.31
C LYS A 69 -2.22 20.01 8.20
N LEU A 70 -3.27 19.58 7.52
CA LEU A 70 -3.18 18.62 6.41
C LEU A 70 -2.44 19.19 5.19
N LEU A 71 -2.63 20.49 4.90
CA LEU A 71 -1.88 21.17 3.84
C LEU A 71 -0.38 21.27 4.16
N MET A 72 -0.02 21.50 5.43
CA MET A 72 1.39 21.47 5.87
C MET A 72 2.01 20.08 5.73
N ILE A 73 1.31 19.01 6.13
CA ILE A 73 1.78 17.63 5.94
C ILE A 73 1.97 17.32 4.45
N LYS A 74 1.02 17.73 3.60
CA LYS A 74 1.13 17.55 2.15
C LYS A 74 2.37 18.25 1.56
N ALA A 75 2.70 19.45 2.03
CA ALA A 75 3.91 20.15 1.58
C ALA A 75 5.18 19.34 1.94
N MET A 76 5.24 18.78 3.14
CA MET A 76 6.37 17.97 3.61
C MET A 76 6.47 16.60 2.92
N THR A 77 5.34 16.03 2.45
CA THR A 77 5.38 14.72 1.76
C THR A 77 6.18 14.73 0.45
N ARG A 78 6.35 15.88 -0.20
CA ARG A 78 7.17 15.97 -1.42
C ARG A 78 8.65 15.71 -1.12
N ASP A 79 9.16 16.28 -0.04
CA ASP A 79 10.55 16.12 0.37
C ASP A 79 10.78 14.71 0.94
N LEU A 80 9.78 14.18 1.67
CA LEU A 80 9.79 12.80 2.15
C LEU A 80 9.83 11.77 1.01
N ALA A 81 9.16 12.04 -0.12
CA ALA A 81 9.15 11.11 -1.26
C ALA A 81 10.55 10.92 -1.85
N ALA A 82 11.35 11.98 -1.93
CA ALA A 82 12.75 11.89 -2.38
C ALA A 82 13.60 11.07 -1.40
N PHE A 83 13.36 11.24 -0.10
CA PHE A 83 14.05 10.46 0.93
C PHE A 83 13.68 8.96 0.89
N LEU A 84 12.40 8.64 0.73
CA LEU A 84 11.93 7.26 0.59
C LEU A 84 12.51 6.58 -0.66
N TYR A 85 12.68 7.31 -1.76
CA TYR A 85 13.33 6.79 -2.96
C TYR A 85 14.76 6.35 -2.69
N ILE A 86 15.53 7.16 -1.95
CA ILE A 86 16.90 6.82 -1.56
C ILE A 86 16.90 5.57 -0.66
N ILE A 87 16.04 5.53 0.36
CA ILE A 87 15.89 4.34 1.23
C ILE A 87 15.56 3.10 0.42
N PHE A 88 14.64 3.18 -0.54
CA PHE A 88 14.26 2.06 -1.39
C PHE A 88 15.44 1.49 -2.17
N VAL A 89 16.30 2.35 -2.73
CA VAL A 89 17.54 1.92 -3.42
C VAL A 89 18.49 1.22 -2.45
N PHE A 90 18.70 1.76 -1.25
CA PHE A 90 19.56 1.14 -0.23
C PHE A 90 19.02 -0.22 0.26
N ILE A 91 17.72 -0.31 0.53
CA ILE A 91 17.06 -1.57 0.94
C ILE A 91 17.22 -2.62 -0.15
N THR A 92 17.01 -2.25 -1.42
CA THR A 92 17.15 -3.17 -2.56
C THR A 92 18.59 -3.66 -2.69
N ALA A 93 19.58 -2.76 -2.56
CA ALA A 93 21.00 -3.13 -2.62
C ALA A 93 21.38 -4.12 -1.50
N TYR A 94 20.97 -3.84 -0.26
CA TYR A 94 21.21 -4.75 0.87
C TYR A 94 20.49 -6.09 0.71
N GLY A 95 19.24 -6.07 0.25
CA GLY A 95 18.47 -7.28 -0.04
C GLY A 95 19.12 -8.17 -1.11
N VAL A 96 19.70 -7.59 -2.16
CA VAL A 96 20.43 -8.32 -3.21
C VAL A 96 21.74 -8.90 -2.68
N VAL A 97 22.53 -8.11 -1.94
CA VAL A 97 23.81 -8.56 -1.39
C VAL A 97 23.64 -9.67 -0.34
N SER A 98 22.66 -9.53 0.57
CA SER A 98 22.39 -10.55 1.59
C SER A 98 21.99 -11.89 0.97
N ARG A 99 21.17 -11.89 -0.08
CA ARG A 99 20.84 -13.11 -0.85
C ARG A 99 22.07 -13.66 -1.58
N SER A 100 22.89 -12.81 -2.20
CA SER A 100 24.08 -13.24 -2.93
C SER A 100 25.16 -13.83 -2.02
N MET A 101 25.28 -13.36 -0.78
CA MET A 101 26.35 -13.75 0.15
C MET A 101 25.99 -14.95 1.03
N ILE A 102 24.73 -15.07 1.47
CA ILE A 102 24.30 -16.08 2.47
C ILE A 102 23.55 -17.27 1.83
N MET A 103 22.97 -17.10 0.63
CA MET A 103 21.97 -18.03 0.08
C MET A 103 22.47 -18.87 -1.11
N HIS A 104 23.66 -19.49 -1.03
CA HIS A 104 24.16 -20.34 -2.13
C HIS A 104 23.48 -21.73 -2.21
N ASN A 105 22.81 -22.23 -1.16
CA ASN A 105 22.45 -23.66 -1.08
C ASN A 105 21.00 -23.99 -0.64
N LYS A 106 20.07 -23.02 -0.53
CA LYS A 106 18.73 -23.28 0.06
C LYS A 106 17.53 -22.57 -0.59
N VAL A 107 17.64 -22.08 -1.82
CA VAL A 107 16.55 -21.29 -2.43
C VAL A 107 15.80 -22.12 -3.46
N GLU A 108 14.55 -22.46 -3.15
CA GLU A 108 13.56 -22.74 -4.19
C GLU A 108 13.41 -21.47 -5.05
N PHE A 109 13.63 -21.57 -6.35
CA PHE A 109 13.54 -20.46 -7.33
C PHE A 109 12.10 -19.96 -7.54
N SER A 110 11.34 -19.73 -6.47
CA SER A 110 10.03 -19.08 -6.53
C SER A 110 10.21 -17.56 -6.45
N ILE A 111 9.67 -16.85 -7.45
CA ILE A 111 9.71 -15.39 -7.57
C ILE A 111 9.17 -14.72 -6.29
N TYR A 112 8.17 -15.32 -5.64
CA TYR A 112 7.58 -14.84 -4.38
C TYR A 112 8.53 -14.94 -3.19
N GLY A 113 9.37 -15.99 -3.12
CA GLY A 113 10.34 -16.19 -2.03
C GLY A 113 11.56 -15.27 -2.16
N ILE A 114 11.97 -15.01 -3.41
CA ILE A 114 13.05 -14.07 -3.72
C ILE A 114 12.60 -12.64 -3.39
N PHE A 115 11.42 -12.23 -3.87
CA PHE A 115 10.90 -10.88 -3.64
C PHE A 115 10.63 -10.60 -2.16
N SER A 116 10.01 -11.54 -1.43
CA SER A 116 9.73 -11.36 -0.01
C SER A 116 11.00 -11.20 0.82
N GLY A 117 12.04 -12.02 0.65
CA GLY A 117 13.25 -11.82 1.45
C GLY A 117 14.19 -10.69 0.98
N ILE A 118 14.06 -10.20 -0.25
CA ILE A 118 14.83 -9.02 -0.71
C ILE A 118 14.18 -7.72 -0.22
N PHE A 119 12.85 -7.66 -0.12
CA PHE A 119 12.16 -6.41 0.25
C PHE A 119 11.62 -6.42 1.67
N TYR A 120 10.96 -7.50 2.11
CA TYR A 120 10.25 -7.54 3.39
C TYR A 120 11.20 -7.59 4.59
N THR A 121 12.19 -8.50 4.55
CA THR A 121 13.18 -8.66 5.63
C THR A 121 13.94 -7.37 5.92
N PRO A 122 14.60 -6.72 4.94
CA PRO A 122 15.32 -5.48 5.21
C PRO A 122 14.42 -4.28 5.50
N TYR A 123 13.18 -4.27 4.99
CA TYR A 123 12.19 -3.27 5.38
C TYR A 123 11.82 -3.39 6.87
N SER A 124 11.57 -4.59 7.38
CA SER A 124 11.31 -4.82 8.80
C SER A 124 12.50 -4.45 9.70
N PHE A 125 13.72 -4.70 9.24
CA PHE A 125 14.94 -4.30 9.96
C PHE A 125 15.01 -2.79 10.20
N LEU A 126 14.59 -1.96 9.23
CA LEU A 126 14.57 -0.50 9.35
C LEU A 126 13.71 0.00 10.54
N PHE A 127 12.65 -0.73 10.88
CA PHE A 127 11.75 -0.39 11.99
C PHE A 127 12.08 -1.11 13.31
N GLY A 128 13.27 -1.72 13.40
CA GLY A 128 13.71 -2.44 14.61
C GLY A 128 13.16 -3.86 14.75
N GLY A 129 12.62 -4.45 13.67
CA GLY A 129 12.30 -5.87 13.64
C GLY A 129 13.57 -6.71 13.55
N SER A 130 13.80 -7.59 14.53
CA SER A 130 14.94 -8.52 14.48
C SER A 130 14.88 -9.44 13.26
N ASP A 131 16.03 -9.59 12.60
CA ASP A 131 16.23 -10.54 11.51
C ASP A 131 16.11 -11.98 12.04
N LYS A 132 14.95 -12.60 11.83
CA LYS A 132 14.78 -14.05 12.06
C LYS A 132 15.71 -14.90 11.20
N VAL A 133 16.31 -14.31 10.17
CA VAL A 133 17.33 -14.94 9.31
C VAL A 133 18.68 -15.05 10.01
N LEU A 134 19.01 -14.13 10.93
CA LEU A 134 20.25 -14.18 11.73
C LEU A 134 20.10 -15.03 13.00
N GLU A 135 18.87 -15.32 13.44
CA GLU A 135 18.58 -16.12 14.63
C GLU A 135 18.63 -17.64 14.41
N GLY A 136 18.95 -18.13 13.20
CA GLY A 136 19.26 -19.54 12.99
C GLY A 136 18.15 -20.52 13.38
N LYS A 137 16.88 -20.15 13.19
CA LYS A 137 15.72 -21.06 13.28
C LYS A 137 15.02 -21.21 11.93
#